data_AF-A0A562RKS7-F1
#
_entry.id   AF-A0A562RKS7-F1
#
_cell.length_a   1.000
_cell.length_b   1.000
_cell.length_c   1.000
_cell.angle_alpha   90.00
_cell.angle_beta   90.00
_cell.angle_gamma   90.00
#
_symmetry.space_group_name_H-M   'P 1'
#
loop_
_entity.id
_entity.type
_entity.pdbx_description
1 polymer ?
#
loop_
_entity_poly.entity_id
_entity_poly.type
_entity_poly.pdbx_seq_one_letter_code
_entity_poly.pdbx_strand_id
1 'polypeptide(L)'
;MNIDTVVGKDYLGKCFRDLANAPVSALNGVGEEGAQALQTAFGVTTVGELANLSFIKWASAIATLAAEEQMQPHEKAKEELLDDAVEMTFPASDPISVDAGITRIEVPPEKVDAQFDHQHAHKTEESTETGKEKEQAAH
;
A
#
# COMPACT_ATOMS: atom_id res chain seq x y z
N MET A 1 28.75 -17.60 21.79
CA MET A 1 27.96 -16.34 21.76
C MET A 1 28.80 -15.27 22.44
N ASN A 2 29.01 -14.13 21.79
CA ASN A 2 29.74 -13.01 22.41
C ASN A 2 28.75 -12.22 23.28
N ILE A 3 28.88 -12.31 24.61
CA ILE A 3 27.99 -11.63 25.56
C ILE A 3 28.47 -10.22 25.89
N ASP A 4 29.69 -9.86 25.48
CA ASP A 4 30.38 -8.65 25.91
C ASP A 4 29.73 -7.38 25.35
N THR A 5 28.92 -7.51 24.30
CA THR A 5 28.15 -6.41 23.72
C THR A 5 26.84 -6.15 24.46
N VAL A 6 26.32 -7.16 25.17
CA VAL A 6 24.96 -7.20 25.72
C VAL A 6 24.94 -6.83 27.20
N VAL A 7 26.00 -7.17 27.93
CA VAL A 7 26.14 -6.84 29.36
C VAL A 7 27.11 -5.67 29.57
N GLY A 8 26.90 -4.92 30.65
CA GLY A 8 27.80 -3.86 31.06
C GLY A 8 29.21 -4.37 31.39
N LYS A 9 30.20 -3.48 31.31
CA LYS A 9 31.62 -3.81 31.51
C LYS A 9 31.90 -4.50 32.85
N ASP A 10 31.15 -4.16 33.89
CA ASP A 10 31.30 -4.70 35.26
C ASP A 10 30.78 -6.14 35.42
N TYR A 11 30.07 -6.66 34.42
CA TYR A 11 29.48 -8.00 34.41
C TYR A 11 30.11 -8.91 33.36
N LEU A 12 31.15 -8.45 32.66
CA LEU A 12 31.93 -9.24 31.72
C LEU A 12 32.58 -10.45 32.43
N GLY A 13 32.52 -11.61 31.78
CA GLY A 13 33.13 -12.85 32.29
C GLY A 13 32.41 -13.54 33.45
N LYS A 14 31.28 -13.00 33.94
CA LYS A 14 30.44 -13.70 34.95
C LYS A 14 29.69 -14.87 34.32
N CYS A 15 29.32 -15.85 35.13
CA CYS A 15 28.53 -16.98 34.63
C CYS A 15 27.07 -16.57 34.37
N PHE A 16 26.39 -17.28 33.46
CA PHE A 16 25.00 -16.98 33.09
C PHE A 16 24.03 -16.96 34.29
N ARG A 17 24.30 -17.81 35.29
CA ARG A 17 23.48 -17.87 36.50
C ARG A 17 23.62 -16.60 37.35
N ASP A 18 24.81 -16.02 37.41
CA ASP A 18 25.04 -14.76 38.11
C ASP A 18 24.47 -13.58 37.33
N LEU A 19 24.55 -13.62 36.00
CA LEU A 19 23.94 -12.62 35.12
C LEU A 19 22.41 -12.61 35.22
N ALA A 20 21.78 -13.78 35.35
CA ALA A 20 20.33 -13.86 35.55
C ALA A 20 19.90 -13.24 36.90
N ASN A 21 20.72 -13.35 37.94
CA ASN A 21 20.46 -12.74 39.25
C ASN A 21 20.96 -11.30 39.35
N ALA A 22 21.66 -10.78 38.34
CA ALA A 22 22.13 -9.41 38.31
C ALA A 22 20.95 -8.44 38.14
N PRO A 23 21.09 -7.17 38.60
CA PRO A 23 20.07 -6.16 38.40
C PRO A 23 19.87 -5.85 36.91
N VAL A 24 18.70 -5.36 36.53
CA VAL A 24 18.41 -4.98 35.12
C VAL A 24 19.35 -3.90 34.57
N SER A 25 19.95 -3.07 35.45
CA SER A 25 20.99 -2.10 35.09
C SER A 25 22.31 -2.72 34.63
N ALA A 26 22.50 -4.03 34.82
CA ALA A 26 23.63 -4.77 34.29
C ALA A 26 23.54 -4.97 32.76
N LEU A 27 22.37 -4.78 32.16
CA LEU A 27 22.18 -4.85 30.72
C LEU A 27 22.64 -3.55 30.07
N ASN A 28 23.38 -3.69 28.97
CA ASN A 28 23.86 -2.53 28.23
C ASN A 28 22.66 -1.73 27.68
N GLY A 29 22.65 -0.41 27.93
CA GLY A 29 21.55 0.48 27.53
C GLY A 29 20.46 0.67 28.59
N VAL A 30 20.45 -0.11 29.69
CA VAL A 30 19.55 0.14 30.83
C VAL A 30 20.29 0.96 31.88
N GLY A 31 20.09 2.28 31.86
CA GLY A 31 20.58 3.17 32.92
C GLY A 31 19.78 3.02 34.23
N GLU A 32 20.20 3.74 35.27
CA GLU A 32 19.52 3.71 36.58
C GLU A 32 18.06 4.17 36.48
N GLU A 33 17.78 5.20 35.69
CA GLU A 33 16.41 5.70 35.44
C GLU A 33 15.53 4.61 34.80
N GLY A 34 16.07 3.87 33.84
CA GLY A 34 15.37 2.76 33.18
C GLY A 34 15.11 1.59 34.14
N ALA A 35 16.09 1.28 34.99
CA ALA A 35 15.93 0.26 36.03
C ALA A 35 14.82 0.64 37.02
N GLN A 36 14.76 1.91 37.44
CA GLN A 36 13.74 2.41 38.34
C GLN A 36 12.35 2.43 37.69
N ALA A 37 12.26 2.77 36.40
CA ALA A 37 11.02 2.71 35.65
C ALA A 37 10.49 1.27 35.52
N LEU A 38 11.36 0.31 35.23
CA LEU A 38 11.00 -1.11 35.16
C LEU A 38 10.52 -1.65 36.52
N GLN A 39 11.19 -1.24 37.60
CA GLN A 39 10.77 -1.61 38.94
C GLN A 39 9.42 -0.99 39.31
N THR A 40 9.18 0.27 38.95
CA THR A 40 7.91 0.96 39.25
C THR A 40 6.74 0.42 38.42
N ALA A 41 6.97 0.14 37.14
CA ALA A 41 5.91 -0.30 36.23
C ALA A 41 5.60 -1.79 36.36
N PHE A 42 6.62 -2.63 36.56
CA PHE A 42 6.49 -4.10 36.48
C PHE A 42 6.95 -4.82 37.75
N GLY A 43 7.49 -4.13 38.75
CA GLY A 43 8.01 -4.75 39.98
C GLY A 43 9.27 -5.59 39.75
N VAL A 44 9.96 -5.40 38.62
CA VAL A 44 11.09 -6.22 38.19
C VAL A 44 12.41 -5.57 38.60
N THR A 45 13.31 -6.35 39.19
CA THR A 45 14.62 -5.87 39.65
C THR A 45 15.78 -6.59 38.99
N THR A 46 15.62 -7.88 38.69
CA THR A 46 16.68 -8.72 38.13
C THR A 46 16.43 -9.05 36.66
N VAL A 47 17.51 -9.40 35.95
CA VAL A 47 17.43 -9.84 34.54
C VAL A 47 16.55 -11.09 34.41
N GLY A 48 16.64 -12.02 35.35
CA GLY A 48 15.85 -13.25 35.37
C GLY A 48 14.35 -13.01 35.58
N GLU A 49 13.99 -12.04 36.42
CA GLU A 49 12.60 -11.60 36.59
C GLU A 49 12.07 -10.94 35.31
N LEU A 50 12.87 -10.08 34.69
CA LEU A 50 12.52 -9.43 33.42
C LEU A 50 12.22 -10.48 32.34
N ALA A 51 13.11 -11.45 32.17
CA ALA A 51 12.94 -12.53 31.21
C ALA A 51 11.70 -13.40 31.48
N ASN A 52 11.28 -13.52 32.75
CA ASN A 52 10.13 -14.34 33.11
C ASN A 52 8.78 -13.62 33.10
N LEU A 53 8.76 -12.32 32.86
CA LEU A 53 7.55 -11.50 32.83
C LEU A 53 6.59 -11.95 31.72
N SER A 54 5.33 -12.20 32.06
CA SER A 54 4.31 -12.68 31.10
C SER A 54 4.15 -11.74 29.91
N PHE A 55 4.24 -10.42 30.12
CA PHE A 55 4.11 -9.43 29.06
C PHE A 55 5.20 -9.58 28.00
N ILE A 56 6.45 -9.85 28.40
CA ILE A 56 7.56 -10.05 27.45
C ILE A 56 7.36 -11.35 26.67
N LYS A 57 6.90 -12.42 27.34
CA LYS A 57 6.56 -13.69 26.69
C LYS A 57 5.46 -13.53 25.66
N TRP A 58 4.39 -12.80 26.00
CA TRP A 58 3.31 -12.50 25.07
C TRP A 58 3.79 -11.62 23.91
N ALA A 59 4.55 -10.56 24.17
CA ALA A 59 5.09 -9.70 23.13
C ALA A 59 5.99 -10.47 22.14
N SER A 60 6.89 -11.33 22.65
CA SER A 60 7.71 -12.19 21.81
C SER A 60 6.86 -13.15 20.98
N ALA A 61 5.85 -13.79 21.58
CA ALA A 61 4.98 -14.71 20.87
C ALA A 61 4.17 -14.00 19.77
N ILE A 62 3.62 -12.82 20.06
CA ILE A 62 2.89 -12.01 19.08
C ILE A 62 3.80 -11.61 17.92
N ALA A 63 5.02 -11.14 18.20
CA ALA A 63 5.97 -10.78 17.16
C ALA A 63 6.35 -11.96 16.25
N THR A 64 6.57 -13.15 16.85
CA THR A 64 6.83 -14.37 16.08
C THR A 64 5.62 -14.76 15.23
N LEU A 65 4.41 -14.73 15.79
CA LEU A 65 3.20 -15.08 15.06
C LEU A 65 2.89 -14.07 13.95
N ALA A 66 3.13 -12.79 14.16
CA ALA A 66 2.95 -11.76 13.14
C ALA A 66 3.90 -11.95 11.93
N ALA A 67 5.10 -12.50 12.15
CA ALA A 67 6.02 -12.81 11.06
C ALA A 67 5.57 -14.00 10.20
N GLU A 68 4.83 -14.93 10.80
CA GLU A 68 4.28 -16.13 10.14
C GLU A 68 2.79 -15.97 9.79
N GLU A 69 2.21 -14.79 10.04
CA GLU A 69 0.79 -14.53 9.86
C GLU A 69 0.45 -14.62 8.37
N GLN A 70 -0.45 -15.55 8.04
CA GLN A 70 -0.95 -15.70 6.68
C GLN A 70 -1.93 -14.57 6.36
N MET A 71 -2.06 -14.29 5.07
CA MET A 71 -3.00 -13.30 4.55
C MET A 71 -4.39 -13.49 5.18
N GLN A 72 -4.98 -12.38 5.63
CA GLN A 72 -6.27 -12.44 6.29
C GLN A 72 -7.33 -12.99 5.33
N PRO A 73 -8.40 -13.66 5.80
CA PRO A 73 -9.40 -14.26 4.91
C PRO A 73 -10.00 -13.28 3.89
N HIS A 74 -10.15 -12.01 4.27
CA HIS A 74 -10.68 -10.97 3.40
C HIS A 74 -9.68 -10.51 2.32
N GLU A 75 -8.40 -10.48 2.65
CA GLU A 75 -7.33 -10.15 1.70
C GLU A 75 -7.16 -11.30 0.72
N LYS A 76 -7.19 -12.55 1.22
CA LYS A 76 -7.15 -13.75 0.38
C LYS A 76 -8.34 -13.82 -0.58
N ALA A 77 -9.55 -13.56 -0.08
CA ALA A 77 -10.74 -13.51 -0.92
C ALA A 77 -10.65 -12.38 -1.96
N LYS A 78 -10.05 -11.25 -1.60
CA LYS A 78 -9.84 -10.14 -2.55
C LYS A 78 -8.82 -10.53 -3.63
N GLU A 79 -7.73 -11.19 -3.27
CA GLU A 79 -6.73 -11.70 -4.22
C GLU A 79 -7.36 -12.71 -5.19
N GLU A 80 -8.10 -13.69 -4.67
CA GLU A 80 -8.82 -14.69 -5.47
C GLU A 80 -9.82 -14.04 -6.45
N LEU A 81 -10.58 -13.04 -6.00
CA LEU A 81 -11.48 -12.29 -6.89
C LEU A 81 -10.75 -11.50 -7.99
N LEU A 82 -9.54 -11.01 -7.72
CA LEU A 82 -8.74 -10.31 -8.71
C LEU A 82 -8.21 -11.29 -9.76
N ASP A 83 -7.73 -12.46 -9.34
CA ASP A 83 -7.29 -13.52 -10.24
C ASP A 83 -8.44 -13.98 -11.14
N ASP A 84 -9.62 -14.28 -10.56
CA ASP A 84 -10.83 -14.66 -11.31
C ASP A 84 -11.24 -13.60 -12.34
N ALA A 85 -11.17 -12.32 -11.97
CA ALA A 85 -11.53 -11.21 -12.87
C ALA A 85 -10.55 -11.07 -14.04
N VAL A 86 -9.26 -11.34 -13.81
CA VAL A 86 -8.23 -11.35 -14.85
C VAL A 86 -8.47 -12.51 -15.82
N GLU A 87 -8.75 -13.71 -15.31
CA GLU A 87 -9.05 -14.88 -16.15
C GLU A 87 -10.28 -14.66 -17.04
N MET A 88 -11.33 -14.02 -16.52
CA MET A 88 -12.53 -13.72 -17.31
C MET A 88 -12.35 -12.60 -18.35
N THR A 89 -11.40 -11.68 -18.14
CA THR A 89 -11.14 -10.56 -19.06
C THR A 89 -10.19 -10.95 -20.20
N PHE A 90 -9.36 -11.98 -20.00
CA PHE A 90 -8.34 -12.40 -20.97
C PHE A 90 -8.31 -13.91 -21.29
N PRO A 91 -9.35 -14.50 -21.90
CA PRO A 91 -9.33 -15.92 -22.29
C PRO A 91 -8.36 -16.25 -23.45
N ALA A 92 -7.98 -15.25 -24.25
CA ALA A 92 -7.17 -15.40 -25.47
C ALA A 92 -6.29 -14.14 -25.68
N SER A 93 -5.24 -14.00 -24.87
CA SER A 93 -4.32 -12.86 -24.87
C SER A 93 -3.31 -12.86 -26.02
N ASP A 94 -3.72 -13.27 -27.21
CA ASP A 94 -3.07 -12.83 -28.43
C ASP A 94 -4.16 -12.23 -29.31
N PRO A 95 -4.12 -10.92 -29.64
CA PRO A 95 -4.93 -10.46 -30.76
C PRO A 95 -4.55 -11.34 -31.94
N ILE A 96 -5.54 -11.99 -32.57
CA ILE A 96 -5.34 -12.56 -33.90
C ILE A 96 -4.61 -11.49 -34.71
N SER A 97 -3.41 -11.81 -35.19
CA SER A 97 -2.72 -10.97 -36.14
C SER A 97 -3.57 -10.97 -37.41
N VAL A 98 -4.59 -10.11 -37.43
CA VAL A 98 -5.25 -9.68 -38.64
C VAL A 98 -4.12 -9.04 -39.42
N ASP A 99 -3.57 -9.80 -40.36
CA ASP A 99 -2.67 -9.32 -41.37
C ASP A 99 -3.32 -8.06 -41.92
N ALA A 100 -2.74 -6.90 -41.57
CA ALA A 100 -3.38 -5.62 -41.72
C ALA A 100 -3.42 -5.29 -43.21
N GLY A 101 -4.35 -5.89 -43.95
CA GLY A 101 -4.81 -5.48 -45.26
C GLY A 101 -5.55 -4.16 -45.14
N ILE A 102 -4.89 -3.14 -44.59
CA ILE A 102 -5.34 -1.76 -44.63
C ILE A 102 -5.19 -1.36 -46.10
N THR A 103 -6.26 -1.53 -46.87
CA THR A 103 -6.33 -0.90 -48.18
C THR A 103 -6.27 0.61 -47.95
N ARG A 104 -5.12 1.22 -48.26
CA ARG A 104 -4.90 2.66 -48.22
C ARG A 104 -5.98 3.32 -49.09
N ILE A 105 -6.89 4.06 -48.45
CA ILE A 105 -7.91 4.83 -49.16
C ILE A 105 -7.19 6.02 -49.81
N GLU A 106 -6.88 5.93 -51.11
CA GLU A 106 -6.22 7.00 -51.86
C GLU A 106 -7.16 8.17 -52.18
N VAL A 107 -8.48 7.89 -52.26
CA VAL A 107 -9.51 8.87 -52.61
C VAL A 107 -10.57 8.90 -51.51
N PRO A 108 -10.83 10.05 -50.87
CA PRO A 108 -11.85 10.16 -49.85
C PRO A 108 -13.23 9.75 -50.41
N PRO A 109 -14.03 8.99 -49.65
CA PRO A 109 -15.39 8.66 -50.07
C PRO A 109 -16.21 9.96 -50.19
N GLU A 110 -17.03 10.03 -51.23
CA GLU A 110 -17.96 11.15 -51.43
C GLU A 110 -18.90 11.23 -50.22
N LYS A 111 -18.96 12.41 -49.60
CA LYS A 111 -19.85 12.68 -48.45
C LYS A 111 -21.07 13.43 -48.95
N VAL A 112 -22.24 13.05 -48.48
CA VAL A 112 -23.47 13.84 -48.65
C VAL A 112 -23.36 15.13 -47.83
N ASP A 113 -23.78 16.26 -48.40
CA ASP A 113 -23.74 17.54 -47.72
C ASP A 113 -24.79 17.58 -46.58
N ALA A 114 -24.31 17.38 -45.36
CA ALA A 114 -25.15 17.30 -44.16
C ALA A 114 -25.50 18.68 -43.57
N GLN A 115 -25.14 19.78 -44.23
CA GLN A 115 -25.41 21.14 -43.75
C GLN A 115 -26.89 21.36 -43.40
N PHE A 116 -27.81 20.69 -44.11
CA PHE A 116 -29.25 20.83 -43.90
C PHE A 116 -29.91 19.62 -43.21
N ASP A 117 -29.14 18.60 -42.84
CA ASP A 117 -29.66 17.30 -42.39
C ASP A 117 -30.02 17.27 -40.89
N HIS A 118 -30.15 18.43 -40.26
CA HIS A 118 -30.54 18.55 -38.86
C HIS A 118 -31.87 19.29 -38.71
N GLN A 119 -32.70 18.84 -37.76
CA GLN A 119 -34.09 19.28 -37.56
C GLN A 119 -34.28 20.79 -37.32
N HIS A 120 -33.20 21.53 -37.11
CA HIS A 120 -33.21 22.96 -36.78
C HIS A 120 -32.38 23.82 -37.75
N ALA A 121 -31.89 23.27 -38.87
CA ALA A 121 -31.03 23.99 -39.81
C ALA A 121 -31.60 25.36 -40.23
N HIS A 122 -32.89 25.39 -40.58
CA HIS A 122 -33.59 26.62 -40.98
C HIS A 122 -33.62 27.70 -39.88
N LYS A 123 -33.77 27.28 -38.60
CA LYS A 123 -33.81 28.22 -37.47
C LYS A 123 -32.44 28.85 -37.22
N THR A 124 -31.37 28.10 -37.50
CA THR A 124 -30.00 28.58 -37.35
C THR A 124 -29.68 29.62 -38.42
N GLU A 125 -30.09 29.39 -39.66
CA GLU A 125 -29.93 30.36 -40.76
C GLU A 125 -30.70 31.66 -40.48
N GLU A 126 -31.98 31.58 -40.13
CA GLU A 126 -32.80 32.75 -39.76
C GLU A 126 -32.16 33.57 -38.61
N SER A 127 -31.60 32.88 -37.61
CA SER A 127 -30.93 33.53 -36.49
C SER A 127 -29.63 34.22 -36.91
N THR A 128 -28.86 33.61 -37.82
CA THR A 128 -27.63 34.22 -38.34
C THR A 128 -27.88 35.39 -39.28
N GLU A 129 -28.94 35.36 -40.08
CA GLU A 129 -29.34 36.50 -40.91
C GLU A 129 -29.83 37.66 -40.05
N THR A 130 -30.72 37.39 -39.09
CA THR A 130 -31.19 38.38 -38.12
C THR A 130 -30.03 39.00 -37.32
N GLY A 131 -29.01 38.21 -36.98
CA GLY A 131 -27.79 38.68 -36.32
C GLY A 131 -26.97 39.63 -37.20
N LYS A 132 -26.76 39.27 -38.47
CA LYS A 132 -26.04 40.12 -39.44
C LYS A 132 -26.75 41.43 -39.72
N GLU A 133 -28.07 41.41 -39.85
CA GLU A 133 -28.87 42.63 -40.04
C GLU A 133 -28.79 43.57 -38.82
N LYS A 134 -28.82 43.01 -37.60
CA LYS A 134 -28.64 43.79 -36.37
C LYS A 134 -27.24 44.36 -36.23
N GLU A 135 -26.22 43.64 -36.65
CA GLU A 135 -24.82 44.10 -36.65
C GLU A 135 -24.60 45.22 -37.67
N GLN A 136 -25.19 45.12 -38.85
CA GLN A 136 -25.14 46.16 -39.89
C GLN A 136 -25.97 47.40 -39.55
N ALA A 137 -27.06 47.25 -38.79
CA ALA A 137 -27.88 48.37 -38.30
C ALA A 137 -27.30 49.05 -37.05
N ALA A 138 -26.30 48.43 -36.39
CA ALA A 138 -25.60 48.98 -35.23
C ALA A 138 -24.34 49.79 -35.59
N HIS A 139 -24.07 49.96 -36.90
CA HIS A 139 -22.92 50.65 -37.45
C HIS A 139 -23.31 51.88 -38.28
#